data_AF-A0A2A4ZWX5-F1
#
_entry.id   AF-A0A2A4ZWX5-F1
#
_cell.length_a   1.000
_cell.length_b   1.000
_cell.length_c   1.000
_cell.angle_alpha   90.00
_cell.angle_beta   90.00
_cell.angle_gamma   90.00
#
_symmetry.space_group_name_H-M   'P 1'
#
loop_
_entity.id
_entity.type
_entity.pdbx_description
1 polymer ?
#
loop_
_entity_poly.entity_id
_entity_poly.type
_entity_poly.pdbx_seq_one_letter_code
_entity_poly.pdbx_strand_id
1 'polypeptide(L)'
;MTAAPEYQGCFTTTTSTLLWLHFVLLLVVGCQSTPSPATGANQFETGSGEIRSEQTLWSPTLHWAGARFRFELHADEENHKPQIERRQETDILRVGDLEVELVRTRFRIAGVMYRWQSDSIIWIHRPPHPGRPFFRQEGLLQLTWIGNGVNPVVEEQRADGSFIWTIGPARVTREANGTVQYQGRSRDQTRVGRWKMLIDPAGRLIGGTS
;
A
#
# COMPACT_ATOMS: atom_id res chain seq x y z
N MET A 1 2.35 63.10 43.47
CA MET A 1 3.41 62.21 44.02
C MET A 1 3.71 61.16 42.98
N THR A 2 4.98 61.12 42.52
CA THR A 2 5.73 60.02 41.83
C THR A 2 5.11 59.37 40.58
N ALA A 3 5.76 59.22 39.42
CA ALA A 3 7.04 59.67 38.86
C ALA A 3 7.01 59.36 37.33
N ALA A 4 7.62 60.22 36.50
CA ALA A 4 8.18 59.87 35.18
C ALA A 4 9.58 59.21 35.41
N PRO A 5 10.34 58.65 34.42
CA PRO A 5 10.38 59.02 33.00
C PRO A 5 10.75 57.92 31.97
N GLU A 6 10.89 58.42 30.74
CA GLU A 6 11.50 57.97 29.48
C GLU A 6 12.76 57.08 29.55
N TYR A 7 13.06 56.35 28.46
CA TYR A 7 14.38 56.21 27.76
C TYR A 7 14.15 55.29 26.54
N GLN A 8 14.15 55.79 25.29
CA GLN A 8 15.29 55.94 24.35
C GLN A 8 15.91 54.62 23.87
N GLY A 9 16.14 54.56 22.54
CA GLY A 9 16.38 53.33 21.79
C GLY A 9 17.84 52.93 21.62
N CYS A 10 18.07 51.93 20.75
CA CYS A 10 19.35 51.74 20.07
C CYS A 10 19.18 50.87 18.80
N PHE A 11 19.92 51.25 17.76
CA PHE A 11 19.96 50.67 16.42
C PHE A 11 21.15 49.69 16.26
N THR A 12 21.10 48.92 15.16
CA THR A 12 22.15 48.08 14.53
C THR A 12 22.35 46.69 15.18
N THR A 13 22.55 45.59 14.46
CA THR A 13 23.48 45.38 13.33
C THR A 13 23.04 44.25 12.36
N THR A 14 23.52 44.41 11.13
CA THR A 14 23.51 43.60 9.90
C THR A 14 23.89 42.11 9.98
N THR A 15 23.36 41.32 9.04
CA THR A 15 24.05 40.42 8.05
C THR A 15 23.00 39.44 7.49
N SER A 16 22.48 39.59 6.26
CA SER A 16 23.09 39.31 4.95
C SER A 16 23.75 37.94 4.87
N THR A 17 23.04 36.93 4.34
CA THR A 17 23.67 35.76 3.71
C THR A 17 23.00 35.45 2.38
N LEU A 18 23.87 35.41 1.38
CA LEU A 18 23.61 35.37 -0.04
C LEU A 18 23.27 33.95 -0.52
N LEU A 19 22.33 33.94 -1.47
CA LEU A 19 22.12 32.94 -2.50
C LEU A 19 23.44 32.66 -3.23
N TRP A 20 23.87 31.39 -3.31
CA TRP A 20 24.89 30.96 -4.28
C TRP A 20 24.54 29.61 -4.90
N LEU A 21 23.94 29.72 -6.08
CA LEU A 21 23.82 28.68 -7.09
C LEU A 21 25.23 28.34 -7.61
N HIS A 22 25.61 27.07 -7.68
CA HIS A 22 26.77 26.65 -8.46
C HIS A 22 26.39 25.49 -9.39
N PHE A 23 26.37 25.81 -10.67
CA PHE A 23 26.25 24.90 -11.80
C PHE A 23 27.56 25.02 -12.57
N VAL A 24 28.41 23.98 -12.58
CA VAL A 24 29.48 23.84 -13.58
C VAL A 24 29.63 22.38 -13.96
N LEU A 25 29.41 22.15 -15.26
CA LEU A 25 29.58 20.95 -16.05
C LEU A 25 31.03 20.90 -16.57
N LEU A 26 31.67 19.72 -16.58
CA LEU A 26 32.83 19.44 -17.44
C LEU A 26 32.83 17.95 -17.85
N LEU A 27 32.73 17.73 -19.17
CA LEU A 27 32.97 16.47 -19.90
C LEU A 27 34.45 16.02 -19.75
N VAL A 28 34.85 14.75 -19.92
CA VAL A 28 35.13 14.08 -21.21
C VAL A 28 35.70 12.65 -20.96
N VAL A 29 35.08 11.65 -21.60
CA VAL A 29 35.61 10.46 -22.34
C VAL A 29 36.49 9.36 -21.69
N GLY A 30 36.07 8.10 -21.98
CA GLY A 30 36.91 6.89 -22.12
C GLY A 30 36.60 5.81 -21.08
N CYS A 31 36.29 4.53 -21.36
CA CYS A 31 36.56 3.69 -22.52
C CYS A 31 35.42 2.69 -22.76
N GLN A 32 35.20 2.40 -24.04
CA GLN A 32 34.39 1.28 -24.53
C GLN A 32 35.17 -0.02 -24.36
N SER A 33 34.47 -1.09 -23.95
CA SER A 33 34.85 -2.45 -24.29
C SER A 33 33.63 -3.36 -24.21
N THR A 34 33.02 -3.62 -25.36
CA THR A 34 32.21 -4.81 -25.64
C THR A 34 33.13 -5.97 -26.03
N PRO A 35 32.83 -7.18 -25.57
CA PRO A 35 32.94 -8.36 -26.43
C PRO A 35 31.58 -9.03 -26.63
N SER A 36 31.43 -9.56 -27.85
CA SER A 36 30.28 -10.24 -28.43
C SER A 36 29.94 -11.61 -27.78
N PRO A 37 28.77 -12.20 -28.10
CA PRO A 37 28.14 -13.27 -27.34
C PRO A 37 28.67 -14.65 -27.69
N ALA A 38 28.76 -15.53 -26.69
CA ALA A 38 28.91 -16.98 -26.88
C ALA A 38 27.70 -17.70 -26.29
N THR A 39 27.05 -18.44 -27.16
CA THR A 39 25.84 -19.23 -27.05
C THR A 39 25.89 -20.30 -25.95
N GLY A 40 24.79 -20.45 -25.22
CA GLY A 40 24.32 -21.76 -24.73
C GLY A 40 24.33 -22.00 -23.23
N ALA A 41 23.20 -21.73 -22.55
CA ALA A 41 22.57 -22.62 -21.58
C ALA A 41 21.36 -21.94 -20.92
N ASN A 42 20.15 -22.31 -21.36
CA ASN A 42 18.87 -22.26 -20.64
C ASN A 42 18.71 -21.17 -19.57
N GLN A 43 18.59 -19.91 -20.00
CA GLN A 43 17.99 -18.88 -19.14
C GLN A 43 16.51 -18.85 -19.44
N PHE A 44 15.72 -19.18 -18.42
CA PHE A 44 14.32 -18.78 -18.32
C PHE A 44 14.29 -17.28 -18.61
N GLU A 45 13.77 -16.89 -19.76
CA GLU A 45 13.52 -15.51 -20.12
C GLU A 45 12.69 -14.91 -18.98
N THR A 46 13.37 -14.13 -18.15
CA THR A 46 12.73 -13.20 -17.26
C THR A 46 12.25 -12.10 -18.18
N GLY A 47 11.12 -12.36 -18.84
CA GLY A 47 10.43 -11.35 -19.61
C GLY A 47 10.22 -10.18 -18.68
N SER A 48 10.98 -9.10 -18.93
CA SER A 48 10.62 -7.75 -18.57
C SER A 48 9.34 -7.40 -19.32
N GLY A 49 8.25 -8.09 -18.97
CA GLY A 49 6.93 -7.57 -19.18
C GLY A 49 6.87 -6.36 -18.29
N GLU A 50 7.01 -5.20 -18.89
CA GLU A 50 6.48 -3.95 -18.36
C GLU A 50 5.04 -4.29 -17.97
N ILE A 51 4.82 -4.63 -16.69
CA ILE A 51 3.49 -4.65 -16.12
C ILE A 51 3.10 -3.18 -16.21
N ARG A 52 2.39 -2.81 -17.28
CA ARG A 52 1.75 -1.52 -17.42
C ARG A 52 1.07 -1.27 -16.08
N SER A 53 1.64 -0.37 -15.30
CA SER A 53 1.07 0.01 -14.03
C SER A 53 -0.19 0.80 -14.38
N GLU A 54 -1.32 0.09 -14.52
CA GLU A 54 -2.62 0.73 -14.50
C GLU A 54 -2.61 1.64 -13.28
N GLN A 55 -2.84 2.93 -13.51
CA GLN A 55 -2.94 3.88 -12.42
C GLN A 55 -4.06 3.39 -11.50
N THR A 56 -3.73 3.12 -10.23
CA THR A 56 -4.74 2.66 -9.27
C THR A 56 -5.65 3.82 -8.92
N LEU A 57 -6.92 3.72 -9.28
CA LEU A 57 -7.94 4.70 -8.94
C LEU A 57 -8.57 4.31 -7.60
N TRP A 58 -8.84 5.32 -6.78
CA TRP A 58 -9.34 5.12 -5.42
C TRP A 58 -10.52 6.02 -5.14
N SER A 59 -11.52 5.50 -4.44
CA SER A 59 -12.59 6.32 -3.88
C SER A 59 -12.03 7.41 -2.95
N PRO A 60 -12.81 8.49 -2.70
CA PRO A 60 -12.62 9.32 -1.53
C PRO A 60 -12.62 8.48 -0.25
N THR A 61 -12.04 9.02 0.83
CA THR A 61 -12.14 8.39 2.15
C THR A 61 -13.57 8.45 2.65
N LEU A 62 -14.17 7.28 2.86
CA LEU A 62 -15.54 7.14 3.35
C LEU A 62 -15.53 6.83 4.84
N HIS A 63 -16.43 7.49 5.57
CA HIS A 63 -16.60 7.30 7.01
C HIS A 63 -17.92 6.58 7.26
N TRP A 64 -17.86 5.39 7.83
CA TRP A 64 -19.06 4.59 8.09
C TRP A 64 -18.85 3.66 9.29
N ALA A 65 -19.82 3.65 10.21
CA ALA A 65 -19.81 2.82 11.42
C ALA A 65 -18.50 2.89 12.24
N GLY A 66 -17.87 4.07 12.30
CA GLY A 66 -16.62 4.30 13.05
C GLY A 66 -15.35 3.81 12.35
N ALA A 67 -15.44 3.32 11.11
CA ALA A 67 -14.31 2.92 10.29
C ALA A 67 -14.12 3.87 9.08
N ARG A 68 -12.91 3.85 8.52
CA ARG A 68 -12.51 4.64 7.34
C ARG A 68 -12.19 3.70 6.19
N PHE A 69 -12.82 3.92 5.04
CA PHE A 69 -12.69 3.04 3.88
C PHE A 69 -12.19 3.78 2.65
N ARG A 70 -11.38 3.10 1.85
CA ARG A 70 -11.06 3.45 0.47
C ARG A 70 -11.22 2.21 -0.41
N PHE A 71 -11.90 2.36 -1.52
CA PHE A 71 -12.17 1.29 -2.49
C PHE A 71 -11.36 1.54 -3.75
N GLU A 72 -10.68 0.52 -4.25
CA GLU A 72 -10.07 0.58 -5.56
C GLU A 72 -11.18 0.56 -6.61
N LEU A 73 -11.15 1.52 -7.54
CA LEU A 73 -12.19 1.72 -8.55
C LEU A 73 -11.73 1.23 -9.92
N HIS A 74 -12.68 0.80 -10.74
CA HIS A 74 -12.48 0.73 -12.18
C HIS A 74 -12.45 2.14 -12.81
N ALA A 75 -11.88 2.25 -14.01
CA ALA A 75 -11.77 3.52 -14.72
C ALA A 75 -13.12 4.18 -15.02
N ASP A 76 -14.17 3.38 -15.21
CA ASP A 76 -15.55 3.81 -15.40
C ASP A 76 -16.31 4.06 -14.08
N GLU A 77 -15.70 3.76 -12.93
CA GLU A 77 -16.30 3.91 -11.61
C GLU A 77 -15.87 5.17 -10.84
N GLU A 78 -15.01 6.02 -11.40
CA GLU A 78 -14.43 7.18 -10.69
C GLU A 78 -15.48 8.11 -10.06
N ASN A 79 -16.66 8.19 -10.66
CA ASN A 79 -17.78 9.02 -10.21
C ASN A 79 -18.88 8.25 -9.45
N HIS A 80 -18.69 6.95 -9.19
CA HIS A 80 -19.68 6.16 -8.45
C HIS A 80 -19.81 6.69 -7.02
N LYS A 81 -21.05 7.01 -6.65
CA LYS A 81 -21.36 7.42 -5.28
C LYS A 81 -21.49 6.19 -4.40
N PRO A 82 -20.95 6.21 -3.17
CA PRO A 82 -21.18 5.16 -2.20
C PRO A 82 -22.68 5.03 -1.92
N GLN A 83 -23.15 3.78 -1.84
CA GLN A 83 -24.53 3.46 -1.53
C GLN A 83 -24.57 2.72 -0.20
N ILE A 84 -25.45 3.15 0.70
CA ILE A 84 -25.73 2.44 1.94
C ILE A 84 -27.14 1.86 1.83
N GLU A 85 -27.22 0.55 1.86
CA GLU A 85 -28.46 -0.22 1.78
C GLU A 85 -28.67 -1.02 3.06
N ARG A 86 -29.92 -1.37 3.35
CA ARG A 86 -30.24 -2.29 4.44
C ARG A 86 -30.91 -3.53 3.88
N ARG A 87 -30.31 -4.69 4.13
CA ARG A 87 -30.85 -6.00 3.77
C ARG A 87 -31.15 -6.76 5.05
N GLN A 88 -32.43 -6.92 5.37
CA GLN A 88 -32.88 -7.50 6.64
C GLN A 88 -32.28 -6.75 7.85
N GLU A 89 -31.40 -7.39 8.62
CA GLU A 89 -30.70 -6.84 9.77
C GLU A 89 -29.23 -6.47 9.49
N THR A 90 -28.84 -6.42 8.21
CA THR A 90 -27.48 -6.11 7.78
C THR A 90 -27.46 -4.81 7.00
N ASP A 91 -26.61 -3.88 7.44
CA ASP A 91 -26.33 -2.66 6.67
C ASP A 91 -25.19 -2.95 5.70
N ILE A 92 -25.27 -2.45 4.48
CA ILE A 92 -24.37 -2.76 3.38
C ILE A 92 -23.86 -1.45 2.79
N LEU A 93 -22.54 -1.28 2.76
CA LEU A 93 -21.85 -0.22 2.03
C LEU A 93 -21.34 -0.78 0.71
N ARG A 94 -21.80 -0.20 -0.41
CA ARG A 94 -21.39 -0.58 -1.77
C ARG A 94 -20.70 0.58 -2.48
N VAL A 95 -19.61 0.28 -3.18
CA VAL A 95 -18.92 1.17 -4.12
C VAL A 95 -18.54 0.35 -5.34
N GLY A 96 -19.20 0.60 -6.48
CA GLY A 96 -19.07 -0.25 -7.65
C GLY A 96 -19.48 -1.70 -7.36
N ASP A 97 -18.64 -2.65 -7.76
CA ASP A 97 -18.83 -4.08 -7.48
C ASP A 97 -18.37 -4.53 -6.07
N LEU A 98 -17.74 -3.65 -5.30
CA LEU A 98 -17.24 -3.97 -3.96
C LEU A 98 -18.29 -3.71 -2.88
N GLU A 99 -18.42 -4.67 -1.96
CA GLU A 99 -19.41 -4.65 -0.89
C GLU A 99 -18.76 -4.87 0.49
N VAL A 100 -19.16 -4.07 1.47
CA VAL A 100 -18.84 -4.24 2.88
C VAL A 100 -20.14 -4.33 3.67
N GLU A 101 -20.32 -5.42 4.40
CA GLU A 101 -21.50 -5.61 5.23
C GLU A 101 -21.17 -5.32 6.70
N LEU A 102 -22.06 -4.67 7.43
CA LEU A 102 -22.00 -4.49 8.87
C LEU A 102 -22.96 -5.49 9.53
N VAL A 103 -22.39 -6.54 10.13
CA VAL A 103 -23.14 -7.57 10.86
C VAL A 103 -22.91 -7.35 12.35
N ARG A 104 -23.93 -6.79 13.02
CA ARG A 104 -23.88 -6.33 14.42
C ARG A 104 -22.78 -5.28 14.63
N THR A 105 -21.59 -5.70 15.03
CA THR A 105 -20.43 -4.82 15.35
C THR A 105 -19.18 -5.22 14.57
N ARG A 106 -19.33 -6.06 13.55
CA ARG A 106 -18.22 -6.56 12.74
C ARG A 106 -18.49 -6.33 11.27
N PHE A 107 -17.42 -6.08 10.53
CA PHE A 107 -17.49 -5.92 9.10
C PHE A 107 -17.30 -7.27 8.41
N ARG A 108 -18.02 -7.51 7.32
CA ARG A 108 -17.85 -8.68 6.47
C ARG A 108 -17.54 -8.23 5.05
N ILE A 109 -16.49 -8.80 4.47
CA ILE A 109 -16.11 -8.59 3.06
C ILE A 109 -15.83 -9.96 2.47
N ALA A 110 -16.48 -10.30 1.35
CA ALA A 110 -16.34 -11.59 0.68
C ALA A 110 -16.41 -12.80 1.64
N GLY A 111 -17.33 -12.74 2.62
CA GLY A 111 -17.52 -13.81 3.62
C GLY A 111 -16.53 -13.81 4.79
N VAL A 112 -15.48 -12.99 4.78
CA VAL A 112 -14.50 -12.88 5.87
C VAL A 112 -14.94 -11.83 6.87
N MET A 113 -14.88 -12.16 8.16
CA MET A 113 -15.25 -11.26 9.25
C MET A 113 -14.03 -10.50 9.77
N TYR A 114 -14.17 -9.19 9.89
CA TYR A 114 -13.14 -8.27 10.36
C TYR A 114 -13.55 -7.56 11.65
N ARG A 115 -12.54 -7.28 12.47
CA ARG A 115 -12.65 -6.42 13.64
C ARG A 115 -11.46 -5.47 13.63
N TRP A 116 -11.64 -4.32 13.00
CA TRP A 116 -10.60 -3.31 12.88
C TRP A 116 -10.55 -2.38 14.07
N GLN A 117 -9.42 -1.70 14.22
CA GLN A 117 -9.24 -0.63 15.19
C GLN A 117 -9.88 0.65 14.64
N SER A 118 -10.39 1.52 15.52
CA SER A 118 -11.12 2.74 15.14
C SER A 118 -10.27 3.76 14.39
N ASP A 119 -8.96 3.70 14.58
CA ASP A 119 -7.95 4.54 13.94
C ASP A 119 -7.31 3.87 12.72
N SER A 120 -7.84 2.74 12.25
CA SER A 120 -7.37 2.15 11.00
C SER A 120 -7.93 2.86 9.77
N ILE A 121 -7.19 2.81 8.66
CA ILE A 121 -7.74 3.08 7.32
C ILE A 121 -7.76 1.74 6.57
N ILE A 122 -8.92 1.39 6.05
CA ILE A 122 -9.16 0.12 5.36
C ILE A 122 -9.19 0.37 3.87
N TRP A 123 -8.29 -0.28 3.15
CA TRP A 123 -8.20 -0.23 1.70
C TRP A 123 -8.69 -1.56 1.15
N ILE A 124 -9.69 -1.51 0.28
CA ILE A 124 -10.29 -2.68 -0.34
C ILE A 124 -9.92 -2.66 -1.81
N HIS A 125 -9.01 -3.54 -2.19
CA HIS A 125 -8.54 -3.68 -3.56
C HIS A 125 -9.51 -4.52 -4.37
N ARG A 126 -9.61 -4.27 -5.68
CA ARG A 126 -10.42 -5.12 -6.55
C ARG A 126 -9.84 -6.53 -6.59
N PRO A 127 -10.66 -7.58 -6.73
CA PRO A 127 -10.19 -8.96 -6.79
C PRO A 127 -9.04 -9.14 -7.81
N PRO A 128 -7.85 -9.55 -7.35
CA PRO A 128 -6.72 -9.82 -8.24
C PRO A 128 -6.97 -11.09 -9.04
N HIS A 129 -6.44 -11.15 -10.25
CA HIS A 129 -6.49 -12.33 -11.12
C HIS A 129 -5.14 -12.51 -11.82
N PRO A 130 -4.87 -13.62 -12.54
CA PRO A 130 -3.53 -13.87 -13.08
C PRO A 130 -3.00 -12.78 -14.03
N GLY A 131 -3.88 -12.08 -14.74
CA GLY A 131 -3.53 -10.93 -15.60
C GLY A 131 -3.34 -9.60 -14.86
N ARG A 132 -3.78 -9.49 -13.60
CA ARG A 132 -3.62 -8.32 -12.74
C ARG A 132 -3.39 -8.81 -11.29
N PRO A 133 -2.17 -9.30 -10.98
CA PRO A 133 -1.84 -9.71 -9.63
C PRO A 133 -1.87 -8.50 -8.70
N PHE A 134 -2.11 -8.75 -7.42
CA PHE A 134 -1.90 -7.73 -6.40
C PHE A 134 -0.41 -7.61 -6.14
N PHE A 135 0.13 -6.40 -6.26
CA PHE A 135 1.52 -6.09 -5.97
C PHE A 135 1.59 -4.94 -4.98
N ARG A 136 2.35 -5.13 -3.90
CA ARG A 136 2.57 -4.10 -2.89
C ARG A 136 4.02 -4.13 -2.42
N GLN A 137 4.63 -2.96 -2.31
CA GLN A 137 5.92 -2.80 -1.66
C GLN A 137 5.77 -1.85 -0.48
N GLU A 138 6.15 -2.31 0.71
CA GLU A 138 6.08 -1.53 1.94
C GLU A 138 7.38 -1.72 2.74
N GLY A 139 8.22 -0.68 2.74
CA GLY A 139 9.59 -0.77 3.23
C GLY A 139 10.39 -1.89 2.53
N LEU A 140 10.86 -2.87 3.32
CA LEU A 140 11.64 -4.01 2.83
C LEU A 140 10.77 -5.24 2.45
N LEU A 141 9.46 -5.16 2.63
CA LEU A 141 8.52 -6.21 2.22
C LEU A 141 8.02 -5.92 0.81
N GLN A 142 8.11 -6.92 -0.06
CA GLN A 142 7.48 -6.94 -1.36
C GLN A 142 6.50 -8.11 -1.39
N LEU A 143 5.21 -7.83 -1.55
CA LEU A 143 4.13 -8.80 -1.56
C LEU A 143 3.55 -8.90 -2.96
N THR A 144 3.47 -10.11 -3.48
CA THR A 144 2.78 -10.43 -4.73
C THR A 144 1.78 -11.55 -4.48
N TRP A 145 0.52 -11.30 -4.83
CA TRP A 145 -0.52 -12.31 -4.81
C TRP A 145 -1.14 -12.50 -6.18
N ILE A 146 -1.12 -13.75 -6.63
CA ILE A 146 -1.82 -14.19 -7.83
C ILE A 146 -3.21 -14.63 -7.39
N GLY A 147 -4.21 -13.74 -7.51
CA GLY A 147 -5.59 -14.07 -7.17
C GLY A 147 -6.30 -14.88 -8.26
N ASN A 148 -7.56 -15.23 -8.01
CA ASN A 148 -8.45 -15.94 -8.93
C ASN A 148 -9.62 -15.07 -9.44
N GLY A 149 -9.61 -13.77 -9.17
CA GLY A 149 -10.68 -12.84 -9.54
C GLY A 149 -11.90 -12.87 -8.62
N VAL A 150 -11.87 -13.60 -7.50
CA VAL A 150 -13.02 -13.76 -6.61
C VAL A 150 -12.90 -12.92 -5.34
N ASN A 151 -11.81 -13.08 -4.60
CA ASN A 151 -11.65 -12.42 -3.29
C ASN A 151 -10.87 -11.11 -3.45
N PRO A 152 -11.34 -9.99 -2.88
CA PRO A 152 -10.55 -8.76 -2.80
C PRO A 152 -9.35 -8.94 -1.85
N VAL A 153 -8.34 -8.10 -2.00
CA VAL A 153 -7.35 -7.88 -0.93
C VAL A 153 -7.88 -6.80 -0.01
N VAL A 154 -7.84 -7.07 1.29
CA VAL A 154 -8.17 -6.08 2.32
C VAL A 154 -6.89 -5.69 3.05
N GLU A 155 -6.50 -4.42 2.93
CA GLU A 155 -5.35 -3.82 3.61
C GLU A 155 -5.84 -2.95 4.77
N GLU A 156 -5.46 -3.30 6.00
CA GLU A 156 -5.64 -2.48 7.20
C GLU A 156 -4.33 -1.74 7.48
N GLN A 157 -4.36 -0.41 7.38
CA GLN A 157 -3.26 0.46 7.81
C GLN A 157 -3.57 1.01 9.19
N ARG A 158 -2.72 0.72 10.17
CA ARG A 158 -2.89 1.17 11.55
C ARG A 158 -2.08 2.43 11.84
N ALA A 159 -2.48 3.17 12.87
CA ALA A 159 -1.81 4.40 13.27
C ALA A 159 -0.38 4.17 13.79
N ASP A 160 -0.07 2.97 14.28
CA ASP A 160 1.28 2.59 14.72
C ASP A 160 2.24 2.30 13.55
N GLY A 161 1.78 2.37 12.30
CA GLY A 161 2.56 2.09 11.10
C GLY A 161 2.64 0.60 10.74
N SER A 162 1.87 -0.27 11.42
CA SER A 162 1.69 -1.65 11.00
C SER A 162 0.66 -1.77 9.86
N PHE A 163 0.88 -2.77 9.02
CA PHE A 163 0.05 -3.08 7.86
C PHE A 163 -0.38 -4.53 7.91
N ILE A 164 -1.65 -4.79 7.61
CA ILE A 164 -2.19 -6.15 7.53
C ILE A 164 -2.87 -6.32 6.18
N TRP A 165 -2.39 -7.27 5.38
CA TRP A 165 -3.07 -7.72 4.17
C TRP A 165 -3.80 -9.03 4.45
N THR A 166 -5.10 -9.05 4.21
CA THR A 166 -5.91 -10.28 4.15
C THR A 166 -6.10 -10.65 2.69
N ILE A 167 -5.66 -11.85 2.33
CA ILE A 167 -5.45 -12.30 0.95
C ILE A 167 -6.08 -13.69 0.78
N GLY A 168 -7.34 -13.73 0.35
CA GLY A 168 -8.12 -14.97 0.35
C GLY A 168 -8.05 -15.64 1.75
N PRO A 169 -7.51 -16.87 1.87
CA PRO A 169 -7.36 -17.54 3.16
C PRO A 169 -6.04 -17.22 3.90
N ALA A 170 -5.20 -16.33 3.38
CA ALA A 170 -3.93 -15.94 3.99
C ALA A 170 -4.01 -14.55 4.64
N ARG A 171 -3.11 -14.33 5.60
CA ARG A 171 -2.88 -13.04 6.25
C ARG A 171 -1.38 -12.76 6.28
N VAL A 172 -1.01 -11.55 5.88
CA VAL A 172 0.36 -11.04 5.99
C VAL A 172 0.32 -9.80 6.86
N THR A 173 1.06 -9.82 7.96
CA THR A 173 1.18 -8.69 8.89
C THR A 173 2.61 -8.16 8.82
N ARG A 174 2.78 -6.88 8.53
CA ARG A 174 4.03 -6.16 8.73
C ARG A 174 3.87 -5.28 9.96
N GLU A 175 4.59 -5.63 11.02
CA GLU A 175 4.64 -4.86 12.26
C GLU A 175 5.44 -3.57 12.05
N ALA A 176 5.20 -2.58 12.92
CA ALA A 176 5.89 -1.29 12.89
C ALA A 176 7.42 -1.42 12.99
N ASN A 177 7.91 -2.46 13.69
CA ASN A 177 9.32 -2.77 13.85
C ASN A 177 9.96 -3.46 12.61
N GLY A 178 9.20 -3.65 11.53
CA GLY A 178 9.66 -4.30 10.30
C GLY A 178 9.63 -5.84 10.33
N THR A 179 9.11 -6.45 11.39
CA THR A 179 8.83 -7.89 11.42
C THR A 179 7.65 -8.19 10.50
N VAL A 180 7.78 -9.22 9.66
CA VAL A 180 6.73 -9.69 8.78
C VAL A 180 6.30 -11.08 9.21
N GLN A 181 5.00 -11.28 9.36
CA GLN A 181 4.38 -12.54 9.68
C GLN A 181 3.46 -12.97 8.54
N TYR A 182 3.58 -14.22 8.12
CA TYR A 182 2.67 -14.88 7.20
C TYR A 182 1.91 -15.96 7.95
N GLN A 183 0.59 -15.97 7.79
CA GLN A 183 -0.33 -17.00 8.29
C GLN A 183 -1.23 -17.43 7.13
N GLY A 184 -1.38 -18.73 6.91
CA GLY A 184 -2.18 -19.20 5.77
C GLY A 184 -2.15 -20.71 5.59
N ARG A 185 -2.18 -21.16 4.33
CA ARG A 185 -2.17 -22.59 4.02
C ARG A 185 -0.78 -23.23 4.04
N SER A 186 0.28 -22.44 3.86
CA SER A 186 1.63 -22.90 4.13
C SER A 186 1.90 -22.80 5.64
N ARG A 187 3.00 -23.41 6.12
CA ARG A 187 3.45 -23.22 7.50
C ARG A 187 3.61 -21.72 7.78
N ASP A 188 3.12 -21.29 8.95
CA ASP A 188 3.31 -19.92 9.43
C ASP A 188 4.79 -19.55 9.46
N GLN A 189 5.10 -18.33 9.03
CA GLN A 189 6.47 -17.85 8.96
C GLN A 189 6.58 -16.44 9.52
N THR A 190 7.66 -16.20 10.25
CA THR A 190 8.03 -14.88 10.76
C THR A 190 9.43 -14.55 10.26
N ARG A 191 9.61 -13.37 9.68
CA ARG A 191 10.90 -12.88 9.19
C ARG A 191 11.11 -11.43 9.58
N VAL A 192 12.38 -11.04 9.68
CA VAL A 192 12.81 -9.66 9.86
C VAL A 192 13.69 -9.28 8.68
N GLY A 193 13.50 -8.06 8.16
CA GLY A 193 14.28 -7.55 7.03
C GLY A 193 13.58 -7.77 5.69
N ARG A 194 14.39 -7.86 4.62
CA ARG A 194 13.86 -7.93 3.25
C ARG A 194 13.19 -9.27 2.98
N TRP A 195 11.99 -9.21 2.42
CA TRP A 195 11.26 -10.39 2.00
C TRP A 195 10.40 -10.09 0.78
N LYS A 196 10.67 -10.80 -0.31
CA LYS A 196 9.78 -10.91 -1.46
C LYS A 196 8.88 -12.11 -1.21
N MET A 197 7.57 -11.94 -1.20
CA MET A 197 6.59 -12.99 -0.95
C MET A 197 5.73 -13.20 -2.18
N LEU A 198 5.67 -14.44 -2.66
CA LEU A 198 4.75 -14.86 -3.70
C LEU A 198 3.70 -15.81 -3.12
N ILE A 199 2.45 -15.36 -3.14
CA ILE A 199 1.29 -16.11 -2.64
C ILE A 199 0.43 -16.53 -3.83
N ASP A 200 -0.04 -17.78 -3.82
CA ASP A 200 -0.92 -18.34 -4.84
C ASP A 200 -2.41 -18.08 -4.55
N PRO A 201 -3.35 -18.41 -5.46
CA PRO A 201 -4.77 -18.18 -5.24
C PRO A 201 -5.36 -18.91 -4.03
N ALA A 202 -4.74 -20.02 -3.61
CA ALA A 202 -5.15 -20.79 -2.44
C ALA A 202 -4.58 -20.20 -1.13
N GLY A 203 -3.88 -19.06 -1.20
CA GLY A 203 -3.24 -18.42 -0.06
C GLY A 203 -2.02 -19.18 0.44
N ARG A 204 -1.40 -20.05 -0.37
CA ARG A 204 -0.13 -20.70 -0.03
C ARG A 204 1.03 -19.76 -0.39
N LEU A 205 1.98 -19.62 0.52
CA LEU A 205 3.27 -19.03 0.23
C LEU A 205 4.08 -20.02 -0.61
N ILE A 206 4.27 -19.71 -1.89
CA ILE A 206 4.92 -20.57 -2.89
C ILE A 206 6.31 -20.11 -3.30
N GLY A 207 6.69 -18.89 -2.93
CA GLY A 207 8.02 -18.37 -3.16
C GLY A 207 8.36 -17.24 -2.21
N GLY A 208 9.65 -17.12 -1.88
CA GLY A 208 10.12 -15.88 -1.30
C GLY A 208 11.60 -15.82 -1.00
N THR A 209 12.22 -14.73 -1.41
CA THR A 209 13.66 -14.47 -1.26
C THR A 209 13.88 -13.19 -0.47
N SER A 210 15.01 -13.10 0.21
CA SER A 210 15.54 -11.86 0.78
C SER A 210 16.32 -11.08 -0.26
#